data_AF-A0A183FBK0-F1
#
_entry.id   AF-A0A183FBK0-F1
#
_cell.length_a   1.000
_cell.length_b   1.000
_cell.length_c   1.000
_cell.angle_alpha   90.00
_cell.angle_beta   90.00
_cell.angle_gamma   90.00
#
_symmetry.space_group_name_H-M   'P 1'
#
loop_
_entity.id
_entity.type
_entity.pdbx_description
1 polymer ?
#
loop_
_entity_poly.entity_id
_entity_poly.type
_entity_poly.pdbx_seq_one_letter_code
_entity_poly.pdbx_strand_id
1 'polypeptide(L)'
;MTTIPRHEDVGVLTARDDLVPSMPGEEVESAAVITPEQERKEARYQKLSAIKSTYAVVENGATSLAKIDKDDSMLKLEKVLGYLKLAAEVVQPTMEHALAPRLEMTQFGAKPRLPKIQLYQRSKQKKHKKPVEDLHKELQTMRENATHYGGPNSEQ
;
A
#
# COMPACT_ATOMS: atom_id res chain seq x y z
N MET A 1 -3.16 -51.91 -21.62
CA MET A 1 -2.98 -52.42 -20.25
C MET A 1 -1.49 -52.59 -20.04
N THR A 2 -0.85 -51.68 -19.33
CA THR A 2 0.61 -51.67 -19.17
C THR A 2 0.94 -51.46 -17.70
N THR A 3 1.65 -52.44 -17.16
CA THR A 3 1.87 -52.71 -15.74
C THR A 3 3.07 -51.93 -15.22
N ILE A 4 2.94 -51.40 -14.00
CA ILE A 4 4.00 -50.79 -13.17
C ILE A 4 4.90 -51.90 -12.61
N PRO A 5 6.21 -51.66 -12.46
CA PRO A 5 6.94 -52.19 -11.32
C PRO A 5 7.43 -51.07 -10.40
N ARG A 6 7.05 -51.20 -9.12
CA ARG A 6 7.56 -50.48 -7.96
C ARG A 6 8.98 -50.96 -7.69
N HIS A 7 9.88 -50.02 -7.40
CA HIS A 7 11.15 -50.32 -6.76
C HIS A 7 11.01 -49.95 -5.28
N GLU A 8 10.85 -50.96 -4.43
CA GLU A 8 11.28 -50.90 -3.04
C GLU A 8 12.68 -51.50 -3.00
N ASP A 9 13.62 -50.85 -2.33
CA ASP A 9 14.50 -51.51 -1.36
C ASP A 9 15.54 -50.55 -0.75
N VAL A 10 15.44 -50.45 0.58
CA VAL A 10 16.51 -50.61 1.59
C VAL A 10 17.80 -49.81 1.43
N GLY A 11 17.93 -48.77 2.25
CA GLY A 11 19.17 -48.02 2.47
C GLY A 11 19.40 -47.68 3.95
N VAL A 12 19.90 -48.68 4.70
CA VAL A 12 20.90 -48.61 5.78
C VAL A 12 20.81 -47.47 6.83
N LEU A 13 20.51 -47.90 8.06
CA LEU A 13 20.79 -47.23 9.32
C LEU A 13 22.28 -46.84 9.44
N THR A 14 22.58 -45.56 9.64
CA THR A 14 23.77 -45.15 10.40
C THR A 14 23.39 -44.05 11.38
N ALA A 15 23.37 -44.43 12.66
CA ALA A 15 23.31 -43.52 13.79
C ALA A 15 24.69 -42.89 13.98
N ARG A 16 24.75 -41.56 13.94
CA ARG A 16 25.79 -40.77 14.60
C ARG A 16 25.13 -39.57 15.27
N ASP A 17 24.96 -39.73 16.57
CA ASP A 17 24.82 -38.65 17.53
C ASP A 17 26.03 -37.73 17.43
N ASP A 18 25.83 -36.50 16.97
CA ASP A 18 26.67 -35.38 17.36
C ASP A 18 25.74 -34.23 17.75
N LEU A 19 25.76 -33.95 19.06
CA LEU A 19 25.06 -32.83 19.69
C LEU A 19 25.45 -31.52 19.00
N VAL A 20 24.53 -30.98 18.20
CA VAL A 20 24.54 -29.57 17.83
C VAL A 20 23.78 -28.80 18.92
N PRO A 21 24.37 -27.76 19.54
CA PRO A 21 23.68 -26.92 20.50
C PRO A 21 22.45 -26.28 19.88
N SER A 22 21.29 -26.63 20.44
CA SER A 22 19.98 -26.06 20.16
C SER A 22 20.00 -24.55 20.43
N MET A 23 19.90 -23.75 19.37
CA MET A 23 19.54 -22.34 19.43
C MET A 23 18.02 -22.23 19.23
N PRO A 24 17.21 -21.91 20.25
CA PRO A 24 15.83 -21.52 20.03
C PRO A 24 15.82 -20.06 19.56
N GLY A 25 16.01 -19.88 18.25
CA GLY A 25 15.78 -18.63 17.54
C GLY A 25 14.50 -18.70 16.73
N GLU A 26 13.38 -19.05 17.37
CA GLU A 26 12.05 -18.74 16.84
C GLU A 26 11.84 -17.23 16.95
N GLU A 27 12.32 -16.48 15.97
CA GLU A 27 11.54 -15.35 15.49
C GLU A 27 10.90 -15.81 14.18
N VAL A 28 9.78 -16.51 14.38
CA VAL A 28 8.80 -16.77 13.33
C VAL A 28 8.51 -15.41 12.70
N GLU A 29 9.00 -15.26 11.47
CA GLU A 29 8.51 -14.27 10.52
C GLU A 29 7.03 -14.08 10.79
N SER A 30 6.63 -12.85 11.11
CA SER A 30 5.25 -12.44 11.13
C SER A 30 4.71 -12.58 9.70
N ALA A 31 4.45 -13.82 9.28
CA ALA A 31 3.53 -14.16 8.23
C ALA A 31 2.21 -13.66 8.75
N ALA A 32 1.89 -12.42 8.39
CA ALA A 32 0.64 -11.76 8.72
C ALA A 32 -0.46 -12.79 8.49
N VAL A 33 -1.08 -13.27 9.56
CA VAL A 33 -2.08 -14.33 9.49
C VAL A 33 -3.23 -13.78 8.67
N ILE A 34 -3.26 -14.11 7.38
CA ILE A 34 -4.30 -13.66 6.46
C ILE A 34 -5.59 -14.30 6.97
N THR A 35 -6.52 -13.46 7.42
CA THR A 35 -7.81 -13.95 7.85
C THR A 35 -8.57 -14.47 6.61
N PRO A 36 -9.38 -15.53 6.73
CA PRO A 36 -10.15 -16.05 5.60
C PRO A 36 -11.11 -15.02 5.01
N GLU A 37 -11.51 -14.00 5.78
CA GLU A 37 -12.30 -12.87 5.30
C GLU A 37 -11.50 -11.94 4.38
N GLN A 38 -10.23 -11.70 4.70
CA GLN A 38 -9.31 -10.91 3.89
C GLN A 38 -9.05 -11.59 2.55
N GLU A 39 -8.85 -12.91 2.53
CA GLU A 39 -8.69 -13.69 1.30
C GLU A 39 -9.92 -13.58 0.39
N ARG A 40 -11.14 -13.74 0.94
CA ARG A 40 -12.38 -13.57 0.17
C ARG A 40 -12.53 -12.16 -0.38
N LYS A 41 -12.15 -11.14 0.41
CA LYS A 41 -12.20 -9.74 -0.01
C LYS A 41 -11.23 -9.51 -1.17
N GLU A 42 -10.00 -9.97 -1.05
CA GLU A 42 -8.98 -9.86 -2.09
C GLU A 42 -9.42 -10.57 -3.38
N ALA A 43 -9.93 -11.80 -3.28
CA ALA A 43 -10.47 -12.52 -4.43
C ALA A 43 -11.58 -11.75 -5.17
N ARG A 44 -12.47 -11.06 -4.43
CA ARG A 44 -13.48 -10.17 -5.04
C ARG A 44 -12.85 -9.00 -5.79
N TYR A 45 -11.82 -8.36 -5.22
CA TYR A 45 -11.13 -7.24 -5.86
C TYR A 45 -10.31 -7.69 -7.08
N GLN A 46 -9.70 -8.87 -7.05
CA GLN A 46 -9.02 -9.46 -8.20
C GLN A 46 -10.01 -9.68 -9.36
N LYS A 47 -11.19 -10.25 -9.08
CA LYS A 47 -12.27 -10.41 -10.08
C LYS A 47 -12.74 -9.05 -10.61
N LEU A 48 -12.96 -8.06 -9.74
CA LEU A 48 -13.33 -6.70 -10.15
C LEU A 48 -12.26 -6.07 -11.04
N SER A 49 -10.98 -6.24 -10.70
CA SER A 49 -9.86 -5.75 -11.50
C SER A 49 -9.84 -6.39 -12.88
N ALA A 50 -10.04 -7.72 -12.96
CA ALA A 50 -10.12 -8.43 -14.24
C ALA A 50 -11.29 -7.93 -15.11
N ILE A 51 -12.46 -7.67 -14.51
CA ILE A 51 -13.62 -7.09 -15.20
C ILE A 51 -13.27 -5.71 -15.76
N LYS A 52 -12.66 -4.83 -14.96
CA LYS A 52 -12.25 -3.48 -15.39
C LYS A 52 -11.25 -3.54 -16.54
N SER A 53 -10.22 -4.38 -16.45
CA SER A 53 -9.24 -4.55 -17.52
C SER A 53 -9.89 -5.05 -18.81
N THR A 54 -10.81 -6.02 -18.71
CA THR A 54 -11.55 -6.54 -19.87
C THR A 54 -12.41 -5.45 -20.51
N TYR A 55 -13.11 -4.66 -19.70
CA TYR A 55 -13.93 -3.56 -20.20
C TYR A 55 -13.09 -2.53 -20.97
N ALA A 56 -11.92 -2.16 -20.45
CA ALA A 56 -11.02 -1.22 -21.13
C ALA A 56 -10.54 -1.75 -22.50
N VAL A 57 -10.27 -3.07 -22.60
CA VAL A 57 -9.91 -3.70 -23.89
C VAL A 57 -11.08 -3.63 -24.88
N VAL A 58 -12.29 -3.94 -24.41
CA VAL A 58 -13.51 -3.88 -25.24
C VAL A 58 -13.78 -2.45 -25.70
N GLU A 59 -13.67 -1.46 -24.80
CA GLU A 59 -13.87 -0.04 -25.11
C GLU A 59 -12.87 0.47 -26.15
N ASN A 60 -11.58 0.15 -25.98
CA ASN A 60 -10.54 0.51 -26.94
C ASN A 60 -10.77 -0.15 -28.31
N GLY A 61 -11.16 -1.42 -28.31
CA GLY A 61 -11.50 -2.17 -29.52
C GLY A 61 -12.71 -1.57 -30.25
N ALA A 62 -13.79 -1.29 -29.52
CA ALA A 62 -14.99 -0.66 -30.06
C ALA A 62 -14.70 0.74 -30.61
N THR A 63 -13.91 1.54 -29.89
CA THR A 63 -13.49 2.89 -30.34
C THR A 63 -12.68 2.82 -31.63
N SER A 64 -11.80 1.83 -31.75
CA SER A 64 -11.01 1.63 -32.96
C SER A 64 -11.88 1.17 -34.13
N LEU A 65 -12.83 0.27 -33.87
CA LEU A 65 -13.76 -0.26 -34.86
C LEU A 65 -14.73 0.81 -35.37
N ALA A 66 -15.18 1.73 -34.50
CA ALA A 66 -16.04 2.85 -34.86
C ALA A 66 -15.39 3.84 -35.83
N LYS A 67 -14.06 3.86 -35.95
CA LYS A 67 -13.33 4.68 -36.92
C LYS A 67 -13.28 4.05 -38.32
N ILE A 68 -13.66 2.77 -38.45
CA ILE A 68 -13.60 2.02 -39.70
C ILE A 68 -14.99 2.02 -40.34
N ASP A 69 -15.15 2.77 -41.43
CA ASP A 69 -16.39 2.86 -42.20
C ASP A 69 -16.58 1.64 -43.12
N LYS A 70 -17.00 0.52 -42.53
CA LYS A 70 -17.32 -0.73 -43.21
C LYS A 70 -18.53 -1.40 -42.55
N ASP A 71 -19.38 -2.05 -43.34
CA ASP A 71 -20.56 -2.77 -42.84
C ASP A 71 -20.20 -3.86 -41.83
N ASP A 72 -19.07 -4.55 -42.05
CA ASP A 72 -18.53 -5.54 -41.11
C ASP A 72 -18.20 -4.95 -39.73
N SER A 73 -17.83 -3.66 -39.66
CA SER A 73 -17.55 -2.96 -38.41
C SER A 73 -18.83 -2.74 -37.62
N MET A 74 -19.91 -2.36 -38.29
CA MET A 74 -21.24 -2.20 -37.67
C MET A 74 -21.74 -3.50 -37.07
N LEU A 75 -21.69 -4.61 -37.83
CA LEU A 75 -22.09 -5.93 -37.32
C LEU A 75 -21.28 -6.38 -36.10
N LYS A 76 -19.98 -6.06 -36.07
CA LYS A 76 -19.11 -6.36 -34.92
C LYS A 76 -19.47 -5.49 -33.70
N LEU A 77 -19.76 -4.20 -33.90
CA LEU A 77 -20.20 -3.31 -32.82
C LEU A 77 -21.54 -3.76 -32.22
N GLU A 78 -22.50 -4.18 -33.05
CA GLU A 78 -23.77 -4.73 -32.59
C GLU A 78 -23.59 -5.99 -31.74
N LYS A 79 -22.69 -6.89 -32.14
CA LYS A 79 -22.35 -8.09 -31.36
C LYS A 79 -21.75 -7.72 -30.00
N VAL A 80 -20.79 -6.79 -29.98
CA VAL A 80 -20.17 -6.29 -28.74
C VAL A 80 -21.23 -5.69 -27.82
N LEU A 81 -22.13 -4.86 -28.36
CA LEU A 81 -23.23 -4.27 -27.61
C LEU A 81 -24.17 -5.34 -27.04
N GLY A 82 -24.48 -6.38 -27.80
CA GLY A 82 -25.29 -7.52 -27.34
C GLY A 82 -24.66 -8.24 -26.14
N TYR A 83 -23.36 -8.52 -26.19
CA TYR A 83 -22.65 -9.15 -25.07
C TYR A 83 -22.60 -8.26 -23.83
N LEU A 84 -22.41 -6.95 -24.00
CA LEU A 84 -22.42 -5.99 -22.88
C LEU A 84 -23.79 -5.90 -22.21
N LYS A 85 -24.88 -5.95 -23.00
CA LYS A 85 -26.24 -5.99 -22.45
C LYS A 85 -26.47 -7.27 -21.64
N LEU A 86 -26.08 -8.42 -22.17
CA LEU A 86 -26.17 -9.70 -21.47
C LEU A 86 -25.37 -9.67 -20.15
N ALA A 87 -24.17 -9.09 -20.17
CA ALA A 87 -23.36 -8.92 -18.95
C ALA A 87 -24.02 -7.95 -17.95
N ALA A 88 -24.69 -6.89 -18.43
CA ALA A 88 -25.38 -5.93 -17.58
C ALA A 88 -26.59 -6.55 -16.85
N GLU A 89 -27.33 -7.46 -17.50
CA GLU A 89 -28.44 -8.19 -16.88
C GLU A 89 -27.99 -9.01 -15.66
N VAL A 90 -26.78 -9.58 -15.69
CA VAL A 90 -26.20 -10.33 -14.56
C VAL A 90 -25.92 -9.41 -13.35
N VAL A 91 -25.66 -8.12 -13.59
CA VAL A 91 -25.31 -7.15 -12.53
C VAL A 91 -26.54 -6.44 -11.95
N GLN A 92 -27.60 -6.28 -12.75
CA GLN A 92 -28.80 -5.51 -12.37
C GLN A 92 -29.59 -5.98 -11.12
N PRO A 93 -29.60 -7.24 -10.65
CA PRO A 93 -30.40 -7.60 -9.47
C PRO A 93 -29.85 -7.11 -8.11
N THR A 94 -28.75 -6.35 -8.06
CA THR A 94 -28.14 -5.90 -6.79
C THR A 94 -28.29 -4.41 -6.49
N MET A 95 -28.99 -3.64 -7.33
CA MET A 95 -29.21 -2.20 -7.10
C MET A 95 -30.28 -1.88 -6.03
N GLU A 96 -31.02 -2.87 -5.51
CA GLU A 96 -32.01 -2.64 -4.43
C GLU A 96 -31.37 -2.18 -3.09
N HIS A 97 -30.05 -2.27 -2.95
CA HIS A 97 -29.32 -1.82 -1.74
C HIS A 97 -28.50 -0.55 -1.94
N ALA A 98 -28.56 0.07 -3.13
CA ALA A 98 -27.98 1.40 -3.31
C ALA A 98 -28.89 2.42 -2.62
N LEU A 99 -28.54 2.82 -1.40
CA LEU A 99 -29.14 3.98 -0.74
C LEU A 99 -29.14 5.15 -1.73
N ALA A 100 -30.33 5.59 -2.13
CA ALA A 100 -30.49 6.75 -2.99
C ALA A 100 -29.68 7.92 -2.40
N PRO A 101 -28.90 8.66 -3.21
CA PRO A 101 -28.17 9.83 -2.73
C PRO A 101 -29.13 10.75 -1.98
N ARG A 102 -28.77 11.15 -0.76
CA ARG A 102 -29.56 12.15 -0.01
C ARG A 102 -29.69 13.39 -0.88
N LEU A 103 -30.92 13.89 -1.05
CA LEU A 103 -31.26 15.04 -1.91
C LEU A 103 -30.36 16.26 -1.70
N GLU A 104 -29.81 16.42 -0.48
CA GLU A 104 -28.89 17.50 -0.11
C GLU A 104 -27.53 17.45 -0.84
N MET A 105 -27.13 16.29 -1.37
CA MET A 105 -25.88 16.12 -2.12
C MET A 105 -26.01 16.38 -3.63
N THR A 106 -27.23 16.58 -4.14
CA THR A 106 -27.47 16.72 -5.59
C THR A 106 -27.20 18.14 -6.10
N GLN A 107 -26.93 19.11 -5.22
CA GLN A 107 -26.58 20.48 -5.64
C GLN A 107 -25.08 20.65 -5.82
N PHE A 108 -24.60 20.40 -7.03
CA PHE A 108 -23.30 20.88 -7.48
C PHE A 108 -23.27 22.42 -7.41
N GLY A 109 -22.56 22.99 -6.44
CA GLY A 109 -22.31 24.44 -6.37
C GLY A 109 -22.92 25.19 -5.19
N ALA A 110 -23.65 24.54 -4.27
CA ALA A 110 -24.04 25.18 -3.02
C ALA A 110 -22.78 25.40 -2.15
N LYS A 111 -22.24 26.63 -2.16
CA LYS A 111 -21.16 27.02 -1.23
C LYS A 111 -21.63 26.71 0.20
N PRO A 112 -20.92 25.87 0.97
CA PRO A 112 -21.28 25.66 2.36
C PRO A 112 -21.24 27.02 3.06
N ARG A 113 -22.37 27.43 3.67
CA ARG A 113 -22.42 28.61 4.53
C ARG A 113 -21.68 28.26 5.83
N LEU A 114 -20.35 28.24 5.76
CA LEU A 114 -19.52 28.08 6.94
C LEU A 114 -19.78 29.27 7.88
N PRO A 115 -20.16 29.04 9.15
CA PRO A 115 -20.27 30.14 10.10
C PRO A 115 -18.91 30.82 10.23
N LYS A 116 -18.88 32.15 10.10
CA LYS A 116 -17.66 32.96 10.28
C LYS A 116 -17.28 32.96 11.75
N ILE A 117 -16.56 31.94 12.19
CA ILE A 117 -15.93 31.92 13.50
C ILE A 117 -14.76 32.91 13.44
N GLN A 118 -14.74 33.92 14.33
CA GLN A 118 -13.61 34.84 14.43
C GLN A 118 -12.41 34.08 14.97
N LEU A 119 -11.45 33.79 14.09
CA LEU A 119 -10.14 33.28 14.48
C LEU A 119 -9.37 34.40 15.18
N TYR A 120 -9.26 34.35 16.51
CA TYR A 120 -8.43 35.27 17.27
C TYR A 120 -6.96 35.07 16.90
N GLN A 121 -6.31 36.13 16.47
CA GLN A 121 -4.91 36.12 16.05
C GLN A 121 -4.00 35.83 17.25
N ARG A 122 -3.18 34.78 17.15
CA ARG A 122 -2.19 34.44 18.19
C ARG A 122 -1.23 35.61 18.39
N SER A 123 -1.07 36.06 19.63
CA SER A 123 -0.13 37.14 19.97
C SER A 123 1.31 36.74 19.62
N LYS A 124 2.08 37.67 19.07
CA LYS A 124 3.49 37.45 18.74
C LYS A 124 4.27 37.25 20.04
N GLN A 125 4.85 36.07 20.24
CA GLN A 125 5.78 35.84 21.34
C GLN A 125 7.00 36.74 21.16
N LYS A 126 7.30 37.60 22.15
CA LYS A 126 8.55 38.35 22.22
C LYS A 126 9.69 37.33 22.33
N LYS A 127 10.56 37.29 21.32
CA LYS A 127 11.82 36.55 21.42
C LYS A 127 12.67 37.21 22.52
N HIS A 128 12.96 36.49 23.60
CA HIS A 128 13.99 36.89 24.55
C HIS A 128 15.34 36.87 23.82
N LYS A 129 15.93 38.05 23.61
CA LYS A 129 17.36 38.14 23.29
C LYS A 129 18.11 37.76 24.57
N LYS A 130 18.71 36.57 24.59
CA LYS A 130 19.78 36.31 25.57
C LYS A 130 20.97 37.20 25.19
N PRO A 131 21.65 37.85 26.14
CA PRO A 131 22.87 38.59 25.84
C PRO A 131 23.90 37.62 25.24
N VAL A 132 24.47 37.99 24.09
CA VAL A 132 25.48 37.22 23.33
C VAL A 132 26.87 37.59 23.87
N GLU A 133 27.01 37.48 25.17
CA GLU A 133 28.24 37.62 25.93
C GLU A 133 28.15 36.41 26.87
N ASP A 134 28.72 35.24 26.56
CA ASP A 134 30.15 35.06 26.76
C ASP A 134 30.64 33.72 26.16
N LEU A 135 30.03 33.19 25.09
CA LEU A 135 30.43 31.88 24.55
C LEU A 135 31.91 31.83 24.12
N HIS A 136 32.43 32.95 23.59
CA HIS A 136 33.85 33.05 23.25
C HIS A 136 34.77 33.12 24.48
N LYS A 137 34.35 33.79 25.56
CA LYS A 137 35.13 33.78 26.81
C LYS A 137 35.05 32.43 27.51
N GLU A 138 33.92 31.74 27.45
CA GLU A 138 33.74 30.39 28.00
C GLU A 138 34.64 29.38 27.27
N LEU A 139 34.69 29.44 25.94
CA LEU A 139 35.62 28.61 25.15
C LEU A 139 37.08 28.97 25.41
N GLN A 140 37.39 30.25 25.64
CA GLN A 140 38.75 30.69 25.94
C GLN A 140 39.21 30.22 27.33
N THR A 141 38.35 30.32 28.36
CA THR A 141 38.64 29.78 29.70
C THR A 141 38.79 28.26 29.69
N MET A 142 37.99 27.53 28.92
CA MET A 142 38.16 26.08 28.78
C MET A 142 39.50 25.70 28.13
N ARG A 143 39.98 26.50 27.17
CA ARG A 143 41.28 26.26 26.52
C ARG A 143 42.45 26.54 27.46
N GLU A 144 42.38 27.61 28.23
CA GLU A 144 43.41 27.97 29.22
C GLU A 144 43.51 26.91 30.31
N ASN A 145 42.38 26.43 30.83
CA ASN A 145 42.35 25.38 31.86
C ASN A 145 42.86 24.01 31.37
N ALA A 146 42.66 23.68 30.09
CA ALA A 146 43.13 22.42 29.52
C ALA A 146 44.66 22.34 29.42
N THR A 147 45.35 23.49 29.29
CA THR A 147 46.82 23.52 29.24
C THR A 147 47.49 23.35 30.61
N HIS A 148 46.73 23.44 31.71
CA HIS A 148 47.29 23.39 33.05
C HIS A 148 47.30 21.97 33.68
N TYR A 149 46.69 20.98 33.02
CA TYR A 149 46.69 19.57 33.45
C TYR A 149 47.43 18.62 32.48
N GLY A 150 48.23 19.15 31.56
CA GLY A 150 49.17 18.39 30.74
C GLY A 150 50.54 18.31 31.40
N GLY A 151 50.65 17.56 32.51
CA GLY A 151 51.94 17.24 33.13
C GLY A 151 52.78 16.31 32.23
N PRO A 152 54.09 16.57 32.08
CA PRO A 152 54.96 15.82 31.17
C PRO A 152 55.25 14.42 31.71
N ASN A 153 54.97 13.39 30.90
CA ASN A 153 55.72 12.14 30.97
C ASN A 153 57.05 12.36 30.23
N SER A 154 58.09 12.68 30.97
CA SER A 154 59.49 12.40 30.61
C SER A 154 60.02 11.48 31.71
N GLU A 155 60.01 10.17 31.46
CA GLU A 155 61.23 9.37 31.28
C GLU A 155 62.05 9.19 32.58
N GLN A 156 61.90 8.04 33.24
CA GLN A 156 62.93 6.99 33.42
C GLN A 156 62.43 5.87 34.32
#